data_AF-A0A4Q9HPS1-F1
#
_entry.id   AF-A0A4Q9HPS1-F1
#
_cell.length_a   1.000
_cell.length_b   1.000
_cell.length_c   1.000
_cell.angle_alpha   90.00
_cell.angle_beta   90.00
_cell.angle_gamma   90.00
#
_symmetry.space_group_name_H-M   'P 1'
#
loop_
_entity.id
_entity.type
_entity.pdbx_description
1 polymer ?
#
loop_
_entity_poly.entity_id
_entity_poly.type
_entity_poly.pdbx_seq_one_letter_code
_entity_poly.pdbx_strand_id
1 'polypeptide(L)'
;MTQRLDTGASGLNGVRSRAPDETRARAVFVERMGGRALEPDELLSRVAEAAGSAPRPLGPLLESALARTRGCGEEGRLAAVLAGLATYGALAAARHHAAPGGASPAAWGLDLDSGALRVVDAVDAAAPPAPGRPFRRPVGAAAGLTWVNAVEAGLAQHCEALLVRRLDEPGTRVARLDLDAYVGDEGTGRLLRLLRAKGSPRAHDLSALLSLPACAVRIGQAAALATGGTLAAAVRTAAGRALGAGPPHAVTGPGPDPFRVSAIAPEQELPPAAARGPVPPTEHQRPLEALRAQGYTSAVLLLDHDPQAVDILPYVVHVVLLGA
;
A
#
# COMPACT_ATOMS: atom_id res chain seq x y z
N MET A 1 -38.75 60.68 27.58
CA MET A 1 -38.62 60.16 26.21
C MET A 1 -37.27 59.45 26.16
N THR A 2 -37.26 58.15 26.42
CA THR A 2 -36.05 57.37 26.67
C THR A 2 -36.23 56.06 25.93
N GLN A 3 -35.50 55.85 24.83
CA GLN A 3 -35.50 54.59 24.09
C GLN A 3 -34.13 53.93 24.29
N ARG A 4 -34.12 52.87 25.12
CA ARG A 4 -33.07 51.85 25.15
C ARG A 4 -33.33 50.87 24.00
N LEU A 5 -32.35 50.67 23.14
CA LEU A 5 -32.30 49.56 22.19
C LEU A 5 -31.42 48.47 22.80
N ASP A 6 -32.07 47.41 23.30
CA ASP A 6 -31.43 46.22 23.80
C ASP A 6 -30.77 45.44 22.65
N THR A 7 -29.48 45.20 22.81
CA THR A 7 -28.65 44.40 21.92
C THR A 7 -28.83 42.93 22.30
N GLY A 8 -29.67 42.21 21.55
CA GLY A 8 -29.89 40.77 21.72
C GLY A 8 -28.69 39.96 21.23
N ALA A 9 -27.77 39.64 22.14
CA ALA A 9 -26.72 38.64 21.93
C ALA A 9 -27.30 37.22 22.11
N SER A 10 -28.00 36.71 21.10
CA SER A 10 -28.50 35.33 21.08
C SER A 10 -27.50 34.38 20.42
N GLY A 11 -26.78 33.65 21.26
CA GLY A 11 -26.58 32.20 21.10
C GLY A 11 -25.71 31.73 19.95
N LEU A 12 -24.39 31.90 20.06
CA LEU A 12 -23.43 30.97 19.46
C LEU A 12 -23.52 29.63 20.20
N ASN A 13 -24.57 28.85 19.92
CA ASN A 13 -24.62 27.43 20.25
C ASN A 13 -23.54 26.73 19.42
N GLY A 14 -22.33 26.67 19.95
CA GLY A 14 -21.24 25.91 19.40
C GLY A 14 -21.68 24.47 19.22
N VAL A 15 -21.88 24.07 17.96
CA VAL A 15 -22.02 22.67 17.55
C VAL A 15 -20.71 22.00 17.97
N ARG A 16 -20.67 21.46 19.18
CA ARG A 16 -19.58 20.60 19.64
C ARG A 16 -19.63 19.38 18.73
N SER A 17 -18.76 19.38 17.73
CA SER A 17 -18.45 18.23 16.90
C SER A 17 -18.28 17.04 17.84
N ARG A 18 -19.25 16.13 17.83
CA ARG A 18 -19.30 15.00 18.74
C ARG A 18 -18.14 14.11 18.32
N ALA A 19 -17.15 13.95 19.21
CA ALA A 19 -16.03 13.06 18.95
C ALA A 19 -16.58 11.69 18.48
N PRO A 20 -15.94 11.05 17.48
CA PRO A 20 -16.41 9.78 16.96
C PRO A 20 -16.49 8.75 18.11
N ASP A 21 -17.61 8.02 18.19
CA ASP A 21 -17.87 7.05 19.26
C ASP A 21 -16.94 5.84 19.14
N GLU A 22 -16.04 5.67 20.13
CA GLU A 22 -15.10 4.54 20.21
C GLU A 22 -15.82 3.19 20.16
N THR A 23 -16.99 3.08 20.81
CA THR A 23 -17.74 1.82 20.88
C THR A 23 -18.18 1.38 19.48
N ARG A 24 -18.66 2.33 18.68
CA ARG A 24 -19.02 2.10 17.29
C ARG A 24 -17.80 1.74 16.45
N ALA A 25 -16.69 2.47 16.59
CA ALA A 25 -15.46 2.17 15.86
C ALA A 25 -14.96 0.75 16.16
N ARG A 26 -14.96 0.36 17.43
CA ARG A 26 -14.56 -0.99 17.88
C ARG A 26 -15.42 -2.07 17.26
N ALA A 27 -16.73 -1.89 17.23
CA ALA A 27 -17.65 -2.84 16.61
C ALA A 27 -17.32 -3.04 15.12
N VAL A 28 -17.06 -1.96 14.38
CA VAL A 28 -16.70 -2.04 12.95
C VAL A 28 -15.36 -2.76 12.76
N PHE A 29 -14.32 -2.47 13.55
CA PHE A 29 -13.05 -3.19 13.46
C PHE A 29 -13.22 -4.68 13.75
N VAL A 30 -13.97 -5.07 14.78
CA VAL A 30 -14.22 -6.48 15.11
C VAL A 30 -14.98 -7.19 13.98
N GLU A 31 -16.01 -6.55 13.41
CA GLU A 31 -16.75 -7.06 12.26
C GLU A 31 -15.81 -7.30 11.06
N ARG A 32 -14.94 -6.34 10.75
CA ARG A 32 -13.99 -6.44 9.63
C ARG A 32 -12.91 -7.49 9.87
N MET A 33 -12.37 -7.60 11.09
CA MET A 33 -11.38 -8.63 11.42
C MET A 33 -11.95 -10.05 11.37
N GLY A 34 -13.21 -10.23 11.75
CA GLY A 34 -13.92 -11.51 11.71
C GLY A 34 -14.58 -11.86 10.37
N GLY A 35 -14.46 -10.99 9.36
CA GLY A 35 -15.08 -11.20 8.06
C GLY A 35 -14.49 -12.40 7.30
N ARG A 36 -15.28 -13.01 6.41
CA ARG A 36 -14.80 -14.14 5.60
C ARG A 36 -13.79 -13.72 4.54
N ALA A 37 -12.88 -14.61 4.20
CA ALA A 37 -12.07 -14.44 3.00
C ALA A 37 -12.97 -14.33 1.74
N LEU A 38 -12.58 -13.46 0.82
CA LEU A 38 -13.12 -13.46 -0.54
C LEU A 38 -12.20 -14.29 -1.44
N GLU A 39 -12.80 -15.09 -2.31
CA GLU A 39 -12.03 -15.77 -3.36
C GLU A 39 -11.65 -14.80 -4.48
N PRO A 40 -10.50 -14.98 -5.15
CA PRO A 40 -10.08 -14.14 -6.27
C PRO A 40 -11.16 -13.95 -7.35
N ASP A 41 -11.76 -15.06 -7.81
CA ASP A 41 -12.80 -15.06 -8.84
C ASP A 41 -14.05 -14.30 -8.40
N GLU A 42 -14.44 -14.48 -7.14
CA GLU A 42 -15.58 -13.78 -6.56
C GLU A 42 -15.37 -12.26 -6.60
N LEU A 43 -14.20 -11.78 -6.18
CA LEU A 43 -13.88 -10.36 -6.23
C LEU A 43 -13.89 -9.84 -7.68
N LEU A 44 -13.29 -10.57 -8.61
CA LEU A 44 -13.23 -10.16 -10.02
C LEU A 44 -14.63 -10.06 -10.64
N SER A 45 -15.53 -11.00 -10.32
CA SER A 45 -16.94 -10.95 -10.72
C SER A 45 -17.65 -9.71 -10.17
N ARG A 46 -17.53 -9.43 -8.87
CA ARG A 46 -18.14 -8.24 -8.24
C ARG A 46 -17.64 -6.94 -8.87
N VAL A 47 -16.34 -6.86 -9.15
CA VAL A 47 -15.73 -5.68 -9.77
C VAL A 47 -16.21 -5.49 -11.20
N ALA A 48 -16.39 -6.57 -11.97
CA ALA A 48 -16.94 -6.50 -13.32
C ALA A 48 -18.40 -6.00 -13.32
N GLU A 49 -19.23 -6.46 -12.37
CA GLU A 49 -20.60 -6.01 -12.19
C GLU A 49 -20.66 -4.52 -11.78
N ALA A 50 -19.83 -4.13 -10.80
CA ALA A 50 -19.75 -2.76 -10.33
C ALA A 50 -19.21 -1.79 -11.39
N ALA A 51 -18.26 -2.22 -12.23
CA ALA A 51 -17.72 -1.37 -13.29
C ALA A 51 -18.81 -0.87 -14.27
N GLY A 52 -19.85 -1.68 -14.52
CA GLY A 52 -20.96 -1.32 -15.40
C GLY A 52 -22.13 -0.57 -14.74
N SER A 53 -22.24 -0.63 -13.41
CA SER A 53 -23.43 -0.19 -12.67
C SER A 53 -23.16 0.88 -11.59
N ALA A 54 -21.93 0.98 -11.10
CA ALA A 54 -21.61 1.87 -10.00
C ALA A 54 -21.57 3.35 -10.43
N PRO A 55 -22.14 4.26 -9.62
CA PRO A 55 -22.04 5.69 -9.85
C PRO A 55 -20.59 6.17 -9.85
N ARG A 56 -20.39 7.36 -10.42
CA ARG A 56 -19.07 7.98 -10.49
C ARG A 56 -18.58 8.39 -9.08
N PRO A 57 -17.28 8.20 -8.77
CA PRO A 57 -16.21 7.84 -9.71
C PRO A 57 -15.78 6.36 -9.67
N LEU A 58 -16.44 5.49 -8.91
CA LEU A 58 -16.01 4.09 -8.71
C LEU A 58 -15.97 3.29 -10.02
N GLY A 59 -17.08 3.29 -10.77
CA GLY A 59 -17.21 2.51 -12.02
C GLY A 59 -16.09 2.76 -13.03
N PRO A 60 -15.84 4.01 -13.47
CA PRO A 60 -14.75 4.32 -14.41
C PRO A 60 -13.35 3.95 -13.91
N LEU A 61 -13.10 4.02 -12.60
CA LEU A 61 -11.80 3.64 -12.02
C LEU A 61 -11.59 2.12 -12.11
N LEU A 62 -12.62 1.34 -11.81
CA LEU A 62 -12.60 -0.13 -11.91
C LEU A 62 -12.46 -0.58 -13.37
N GLU A 63 -13.22 0.02 -14.28
CA GLU A 63 -13.11 -0.26 -15.72
C GLU A 63 -11.69 0.01 -16.22
N SER A 64 -11.10 1.14 -15.82
CA SER A 64 -9.72 1.49 -16.17
C SER A 64 -8.70 0.50 -15.59
N ALA A 65 -8.90 0.02 -14.36
CA ALA A 65 -8.06 -1.01 -13.75
C ALA A 65 -8.13 -2.34 -14.52
N LEU A 66 -9.34 -2.80 -14.86
CA LEU A 66 -9.54 -4.01 -15.65
C LEU A 66 -8.94 -3.88 -17.06
N ALA A 67 -9.14 -2.75 -17.74
CA ALA A 67 -8.60 -2.50 -19.07
C ALA A 67 -7.06 -2.57 -19.12
N ARG A 68 -6.38 -2.02 -18.10
CA ARG A 68 -4.91 -2.07 -17.98
C ARG A 68 -4.35 -3.48 -17.79
N THR A 69 -5.20 -4.43 -17.38
CA THR A 69 -4.80 -5.82 -17.12
C THR A 69 -5.10 -6.77 -18.27
N ARG A 70 -5.54 -6.26 -19.43
CA ARG A 70 -5.72 -7.09 -20.62
C ARG A 70 -4.38 -7.72 -21.00
N GLY A 71 -4.34 -9.05 -21.04
CA GLY A 71 -3.11 -9.82 -21.30
C GLY A 71 -2.27 -10.14 -20.06
N CYS A 72 -2.64 -9.63 -18.88
CA CYS A 72 -2.10 -10.13 -17.61
C CYS A 72 -2.78 -11.46 -17.27
N GLY A 73 -2.02 -12.38 -16.64
CA GLY A 73 -2.62 -13.53 -15.96
C GLY A 73 -3.53 -13.08 -14.82
N GLU A 74 -4.30 -14.02 -14.28
CA GLU A 74 -5.29 -13.77 -13.22
C GLU A 74 -4.70 -13.04 -12.00
N GLU A 75 -3.54 -13.48 -11.51
CA GLU A 75 -2.82 -12.82 -10.42
C GLU A 75 -2.51 -11.34 -10.69
N GLY A 76 -2.10 -11.02 -11.92
CA GLY A 76 -1.82 -9.64 -12.32
C GLY A 76 -3.08 -8.79 -12.40
N ARG A 77 -4.20 -9.39 -12.82
CA ARG A 77 -5.51 -8.75 -12.80
C ARG A 77 -5.98 -8.49 -11.37
N LEU A 78 -5.91 -9.50 -10.50
CA LEU A 78 -6.25 -9.39 -9.09
C LEU A 78 -5.43 -8.30 -8.39
N ALA A 79 -4.11 -8.31 -8.57
CA ALA A 79 -3.21 -7.31 -7.96
C ALA A 79 -3.57 -5.88 -8.40
N ALA A 80 -3.88 -5.66 -9.69
CA ALA A 80 -4.27 -4.36 -10.19
C ALA A 80 -5.64 -3.90 -9.69
N VAL A 81 -6.60 -4.82 -9.54
CA VAL A 81 -7.92 -4.54 -8.94
C VAL A 81 -7.78 -4.14 -7.48
N LEU A 82 -7.02 -4.89 -6.67
CA LEU A 82 -6.74 -4.56 -5.28
C LEU A 82 -6.03 -3.20 -5.16
N ALA A 83 -5.04 -2.93 -6.01
CA ALA A 83 -4.36 -1.64 -6.04
C ALA A 83 -5.32 -0.48 -6.42
N GLY A 84 -6.25 -0.72 -7.34
CA GLY A 84 -7.30 0.22 -7.73
C GLY A 84 -8.25 0.54 -6.59
N LEU A 85 -8.75 -0.49 -5.89
CA LEU A 85 -9.64 -0.35 -4.73
C LEU A 85 -8.94 0.39 -3.57
N ALA A 86 -7.68 0.08 -3.29
CA ALA A 86 -6.88 0.82 -2.31
C ALA A 86 -6.72 2.30 -2.66
N THR A 87 -6.52 2.60 -3.95
CA THR A 87 -6.44 3.99 -4.44
C THR A 87 -7.78 4.71 -4.29
N TYR A 88 -8.88 4.02 -4.63
CA TYR A 88 -10.23 4.54 -4.49
C TYR A 88 -10.60 4.83 -3.04
N GLY A 89 -10.39 3.87 -2.13
CA GLY A 89 -10.69 4.03 -0.71
C GLY A 89 -9.94 5.21 -0.09
N ALA A 90 -8.66 5.39 -0.44
CA ALA A 90 -7.88 6.55 0.01
C ALA A 90 -8.42 7.87 -0.54
N LEU A 91 -8.86 7.91 -1.80
CA LEU A 91 -9.46 9.10 -2.41
C LEU A 91 -10.82 9.43 -1.79
N ALA A 92 -11.66 8.43 -1.53
CA ALA A 92 -12.95 8.59 -0.87
C ALA A 92 -12.78 9.14 0.54
N ALA A 93 -11.82 8.60 1.31
CA ALA A 93 -11.45 9.12 2.63
C ALA A 93 -11.01 10.59 2.56
N ALA A 94 -10.08 10.93 1.66
CA ALA A 94 -9.60 12.30 1.50
C ALA A 94 -10.71 13.30 1.16
N ARG A 95 -11.68 12.91 0.31
CA ARG A 95 -12.84 13.75 -0.03
C ARG A 95 -13.78 13.96 1.14
N HIS A 96 -14.02 12.91 1.92
CA HIS A 96 -14.83 12.99 3.13
C HIS A 96 -14.22 13.98 4.13
N HIS A 97 -12.89 13.98 4.27
CA HIS A 97 -12.17 14.88 5.19
C HIS A 97 -12.06 16.33 4.67
N ALA A 98 -12.17 16.55 3.35
CA ALA A 98 -12.09 17.87 2.73
C ALA A 98 -13.45 18.60 2.62
N ALA A 99 -14.55 17.98 3.05
CA ALA A 99 -15.89 18.55 2.92
C ALA A 99 -16.03 19.88 3.71
N PRO A 100 -16.59 20.96 3.11
CA PRO A 100 -16.75 22.25 3.77
C PRO A 100 -17.56 22.14 5.05
N GLY A 101 -17.05 22.69 6.16
CA GLY A 101 -17.72 22.67 7.46
C GLY A 101 -17.44 21.44 8.32
N GLY A 102 -16.69 20.46 7.80
CA GLY A 102 -16.12 19.39 8.61
C GLY A 102 -14.86 19.87 9.31
N ALA A 103 -14.91 20.07 10.63
CA ALA A 103 -13.67 20.01 11.43
C ALA A 103 -13.07 18.64 11.13
N SER A 104 -11.90 18.59 10.48
CA SER A 104 -11.31 17.36 9.95
C SER A 104 -11.26 16.32 11.07
N PRO A 105 -12.19 15.36 11.11
CA PRO A 105 -12.35 14.57 12.30
C PRO A 105 -11.18 13.62 12.32
N ALA A 106 -10.40 13.68 13.39
CA ALA A 106 -9.40 12.67 13.66
C ALA A 106 -10.09 11.29 13.58
N ALA A 107 -9.43 10.33 12.93
CA ALA A 107 -10.00 9.03 12.61
C ALA A 107 -9.59 8.00 13.67
N TRP A 108 -10.46 7.03 13.95
CA TRP A 108 -10.07 5.91 14.81
C TRP A 108 -9.18 4.94 14.04
N GLY A 109 -8.00 4.68 14.59
CA GLY A 109 -7.08 3.65 14.14
C GLY A 109 -6.95 2.53 15.19
N LEU A 110 -6.75 1.31 14.72
CA LEU A 110 -6.35 0.17 15.55
C LEU A 110 -4.82 0.12 15.63
N ASP A 111 -4.27 0.36 16.81
CA ASP A 111 -2.85 0.22 17.10
C ASP A 111 -2.44 -1.26 16.99
N LEU A 112 -1.51 -1.57 16.09
CA LEU A 112 -1.15 -2.96 15.76
C LEU A 112 -0.28 -3.62 16.82
N ASP A 113 0.36 -2.85 17.69
CA ASP A 113 1.23 -3.36 18.74
C ASP A 113 0.41 -3.74 19.98
N SER A 114 -0.52 -2.87 20.37
CA SER A 114 -1.34 -3.04 21.57
C SER A 114 -2.73 -3.64 21.31
N GLY A 115 -3.22 -3.58 20.07
CA GLY A 115 -4.62 -3.90 19.73
C GLY A 115 -5.63 -2.87 20.26
N ALA A 116 -5.18 -1.74 20.80
CA ALA A 116 -6.05 -0.68 21.30
C ALA A 116 -6.52 0.25 20.18
N LEU A 117 -7.70 0.83 20.35
CA LEU A 117 -8.12 1.94 19.49
C LEU A 117 -7.46 3.24 19.94
N ARG A 118 -7.03 4.03 18.97
CA ARG A 118 -6.50 5.37 19.20
C ARG A 118 -6.98 6.32 18.12
N VAL A 119 -7.04 7.60 18.48
CA VAL A 119 -7.33 8.66 17.54
C VAL A 119 -6.05 8.96 16.74
N VAL A 120 -6.18 9.03 15.42
CA VAL A 120 -5.13 9.35 14.45
C VAL A 120 -5.48 10.68 13.80
N ASP A 121 -4.50 11.58 13.72
CA ASP A 121 -4.71 12.90 13.14
C ASP A 121 -5.10 12.81 11.66
N ALA A 122 -6.00 13.70 11.23
CA ALA A 122 -6.53 13.68 9.87
C ALA A 122 -5.45 13.81 8.79
N VAL A 123 -4.34 14.51 9.10
CA VAL A 123 -3.20 14.67 8.18
C VAL A 123 -2.52 13.33 7.88
N ASP A 124 -2.45 12.45 8.87
CA ASP A 124 -1.87 11.11 8.73
C ASP A 124 -2.90 10.13 8.16
N ALA A 125 -4.18 10.29 8.53
CA ALA A 125 -5.28 9.43 8.09
C ALA A 125 -5.57 9.55 6.59
N ALA A 126 -5.67 10.77 6.06
CA ALA A 126 -6.07 11.02 4.68
C ALA A 126 -5.70 12.43 4.21
N ALA A 127 -4.44 12.65 3.84
CA ALA A 127 -4.01 13.93 3.27
C ALA A 127 -4.78 14.24 1.97
N PRO A 128 -5.45 15.41 1.86
CA PRO A 128 -6.17 15.78 0.65
C PRO A 128 -5.18 15.96 -0.52
N PRO A 129 -5.57 15.60 -1.76
CA PRO A 129 -4.74 15.88 -2.93
C PRO A 129 -4.50 17.39 -3.06
N ALA A 130 -3.24 17.77 -3.27
CA ALA A 130 -2.90 19.14 -3.60
C ALA A 130 -3.57 19.56 -4.92
N PRO A 131 -4.18 20.75 -5.01
CA PRO A 131 -4.80 21.24 -6.24
C PRO A 131 -3.84 21.16 -7.43
N GLY A 132 -4.35 20.68 -8.57
CA GLY A 132 -3.60 20.57 -9.83
C GLY A 132 -2.56 19.43 -9.87
N ARG A 133 -2.40 18.63 -8.80
CA ARG A 133 -1.53 17.45 -8.82
C ARG A 133 -2.36 16.17 -9.01
N PRO A 134 -1.89 15.21 -9.83
CA PRO A 134 -2.51 13.88 -9.89
C PRO A 134 -2.53 13.26 -8.48
N PHE A 135 -3.68 12.68 -8.11
CA PHE A 135 -3.79 11.96 -6.84
C PHE A 135 -2.78 10.81 -6.81
N ARG A 136 -2.00 10.73 -5.74
CA ARG A 136 -1.13 9.60 -5.45
C ARG A 136 -1.69 8.88 -4.24
N ARG A 137 -1.82 7.56 -4.35
CA ARG A 137 -2.20 6.72 -3.21
C ARG A 137 -1.14 6.90 -2.09
N PRO A 138 -1.56 7.16 -0.84
CA PRO A 138 -0.62 7.23 0.27
C PRO A 138 0.03 5.86 0.51
N VAL A 139 1.27 5.87 1.02
CA VAL A 139 1.98 4.63 1.40
C VAL A 139 1.22 3.98 2.55
N GLY A 140 0.96 2.68 2.44
CA GLY A 140 0.22 1.92 3.44
C GLY A 140 -1.28 1.80 3.15
N ALA A 141 -1.82 2.55 2.18
CA ALA A 141 -3.16 2.29 1.67
C ALA A 141 -3.17 1.02 0.81
N ALA A 142 -3.92 0.03 1.27
CA ALA A 142 -3.90 -1.32 0.74
C ALA A 142 -5.30 -1.93 0.75
N ALA A 143 -5.47 -2.95 -0.10
CA ALA A 143 -6.66 -3.78 -0.13
C ALA A 143 -6.22 -5.25 -0.18
N GLY A 144 -7.00 -6.11 0.44
CA GLY A 144 -6.72 -7.55 0.48
C GLY A 144 -7.98 -8.38 0.39
N LEU A 145 -7.84 -9.67 0.07
CA LEU A 145 -8.95 -10.62 0.10
C LEU A 145 -9.37 -11.03 1.53
N THR A 146 -8.55 -10.68 2.51
CA THR A 146 -8.80 -10.81 3.95
C THR A 146 -8.32 -9.55 4.66
N TRP A 147 -8.76 -9.35 5.90
CA TRP A 147 -8.23 -8.31 6.79
C TRP A 147 -6.70 -8.38 6.90
N VAL A 148 -6.17 -9.56 7.21
CA VAL A 148 -4.73 -9.79 7.40
C VAL A 148 -3.96 -9.45 6.12
N ASN A 149 -4.42 -9.89 4.95
CA ASN A 149 -3.76 -9.60 3.67
C ASN A 149 -3.71 -8.10 3.39
N ALA A 150 -4.77 -7.36 3.73
CA ALA A 150 -4.81 -5.92 3.53
C ALA A 150 -3.81 -5.20 4.46
N VAL A 151 -3.74 -5.59 5.72
CA VAL A 151 -2.80 -5.03 6.72
C VAL A 151 -1.35 -5.37 6.36
N GLU A 152 -1.05 -6.63 6.04
CA GLU A 152 0.29 -7.05 5.63
C GLU A 152 0.75 -6.32 4.37
N ALA A 153 -0.14 -6.15 3.38
CA ALA A 153 0.16 -5.36 2.20
C ALA A 153 0.45 -3.89 2.56
N GLY A 154 -0.28 -3.29 3.49
CA GLY A 154 -0.01 -1.93 3.95
C GLY A 154 1.35 -1.80 4.67
N LEU A 155 1.67 -2.74 5.56
CA LEU A 155 2.97 -2.79 6.25
C LEU A 155 4.13 -3.02 5.28
N ALA A 156 3.95 -3.90 4.29
CA ALA A 156 4.93 -4.14 3.24
C ALA A 156 5.23 -2.87 2.44
N GLN A 157 4.20 -2.08 2.09
CA GLN A 157 4.42 -0.79 1.39
C GLN A 157 5.27 0.19 2.20
N HIS A 158 5.09 0.24 3.53
CA HIS A 158 5.92 1.08 4.41
C HIS A 158 7.36 0.58 4.50
N CYS A 159 7.56 -0.73 4.64
CA CYS A 159 8.90 -1.32 4.60
C CYS A 159 9.59 -1.02 3.27
N GLU A 160 8.87 -1.15 2.16
CA GLU A 160 9.36 -0.83 0.82
C GLU A 160 9.74 0.66 0.70
N ALA A 161 8.90 1.58 1.20
CA ALA A 161 9.21 3.01 1.19
C ALA A 161 10.45 3.35 2.04
N LEU A 162 10.67 2.66 3.17
CA LEU A 162 11.88 2.79 3.97
C LEU A 162 13.11 2.23 3.24
N LEU A 163 12.99 1.10 2.54
CA LEU A 163 14.07 0.55 1.72
C LEU A 163 14.49 1.52 0.61
N VAL A 164 13.54 2.19 -0.05
CA VAL A 164 13.85 3.25 -1.02
C VAL A 164 14.71 4.33 -0.38
N ARG A 165 14.31 4.85 0.80
CA ARG A 165 15.08 5.87 1.51
C ARG A 165 16.48 5.39 1.88
N ARG A 166 16.62 4.15 2.39
CA ARG A 166 17.91 3.55 2.74
C ARG A 166 18.83 3.38 1.52
N LEU A 167 18.27 3.04 0.37
CA LEU A 167 19.02 2.94 -0.88
C LEU A 167 19.55 4.29 -1.39
N ASP A 168 18.85 5.38 -1.08
CA ASP A 168 19.28 6.74 -1.40
C ASP A 168 20.34 7.29 -0.42
N GLU A 169 20.58 6.62 0.72
CA GLU A 169 21.62 7.03 1.68
C GLU A 169 23.04 6.85 1.07
N PRO A 170 23.93 7.86 1.16
CA PRO A 170 25.29 7.75 0.65
C PRO A 170 26.07 6.61 1.32
N GLY A 171 26.73 5.80 0.49
CA GLY A 171 27.53 4.67 0.97
C GLY A 171 26.73 3.39 1.22
N THR A 172 25.41 3.37 0.99
CA THR A 172 24.63 2.14 1.03
C THR A 172 25.12 1.15 -0.02
N ARG A 173 25.39 -0.08 0.43
CA ARG A 173 25.88 -1.19 -0.39
C ARG A 173 24.95 -2.39 -0.25
N VAL A 174 24.62 -3.05 -1.36
CA VAL A 174 23.68 -4.17 -1.40
C VAL A 174 24.25 -5.37 -2.14
N ALA A 175 24.01 -6.57 -1.61
CA ALA A 175 24.54 -7.80 -2.17
C ALA A 175 23.81 -8.19 -3.45
N ARG A 176 24.54 -8.60 -4.48
CA ARG A 176 23.92 -9.18 -5.68
C ARG A 176 23.39 -10.58 -5.40
N LEU A 177 22.18 -10.86 -5.87
CA LEU A 177 21.59 -12.19 -5.84
C LEU A 177 21.91 -12.97 -7.11
N ASP A 178 22.15 -14.27 -6.94
CA ASP A 178 22.13 -15.23 -8.04
C ASP A 178 20.68 -15.60 -8.37
N LEU A 179 20.19 -15.14 -9.53
CA LEU A 179 18.83 -15.40 -9.98
C LEU A 179 18.61 -16.86 -10.40
N ASP A 180 19.68 -17.61 -10.73
CA ASP A 180 19.55 -18.99 -11.16
C ASP A 180 19.16 -19.91 -10.00
N ALA A 181 19.53 -19.54 -8.76
CA ALA A 181 19.10 -20.21 -7.54
C ALA A 181 17.57 -20.20 -7.31
N TYR A 182 16.83 -19.31 -7.98
CA TYR A 182 15.38 -19.16 -7.82
C TYR A 182 14.57 -19.74 -8.98
N VAL A 183 15.21 -20.34 -9.99
CA VAL A 183 14.53 -20.91 -11.16
C VAL A 183 13.73 -22.17 -10.83
N GLY A 184 14.07 -22.86 -9.72
CA GLY A 184 13.37 -24.07 -9.28
C GLY A 184 11.94 -23.83 -8.79
N ASP A 185 11.59 -22.61 -8.35
CA ASP A 185 10.19 -22.23 -8.08
C ASP A 185 9.49 -21.91 -9.40
N GLU A 186 8.47 -22.69 -9.79
CA GLU A 186 7.84 -22.60 -11.13
C GLU A 186 7.35 -21.18 -11.46
N GLY A 187 6.70 -20.53 -10.49
CA GLY A 187 6.19 -19.16 -10.62
C GLY A 187 7.33 -18.16 -10.85
N THR A 188 8.37 -18.20 -10.03
CA THR A 188 9.55 -17.34 -10.17
C THR A 188 10.31 -17.63 -11.45
N GLY A 189 10.55 -18.90 -11.78
CA GLY A 189 11.25 -19.34 -13.00
C GLY A 189 10.58 -18.84 -14.28
N ARG A 190 9.23 -18.87 -14.34
CA ARG A 190 8.48 -18.29 -15.46
C ARG A 190 8.72 -16.79 -15.59
N LEU A 191 8.63 -16.02 -14.50
CA LEU A 191 8.86 -14.57 -14.51
C LEU A 191 10.30 -14.24 -14.93
N LEU A 192 11.28 -14.97 -14.39
CA LEU A 192 12.70 -14.79 -14.73
C LEU A 192 12.98 -15.08 -16.22
N ARG A 193 12.35 -16.10 -16.82
CA ARG A 193 12.43 -16.34 -18.27
C ARG A 193 11.90 -15.16 -19.09
N LEU A 194 10.75 -14.61 -18.70
CA LEU A 194 10.18 -13.43 -19.37
C LEU A 194 11.06 -12.18 -19.20
N LEU A 195 11.66 -11.98 -18.02
CA LEU A 195 12.58 -10.87 -17.77
C LEU A 195 13.85 -11.00 -18.63
N ARG A 196 14.41 -12.22 -18.74
CA ARG A 196 15.56 -12.52 -19.60
C ARG A 196 15.25 -12.28 -21.09
N ALA A 197 14.02 -12.52 -21.52
CA ALA A 197 13.59 -12.19 -22.88
C ALA A 197 13.51 -10.67 -23.14
N LYS A 198 13.29 -9.85 -22.08
CA LYS A 198 13.29 -8.38 -22.16
C LYS A 198 14.67 -7.74 -22.00
N GLY A 199 15.66 -8.47 -21.49
CA GLY A 199 17.01 -7.95 -21.26
C GLY A 199 17.80 -8.78 -20.26
N SER A 200 18.80 -8.19 -19.62
CA SER A 200 19.65 -8.88 -18.65
C SER A 200 19.24 -8.49 -17.21
N PRO A 201 18.27 -9.19 -16.59
CA PRO A 201 17.84 -8.84 -15.24
C PRO A 201 18.97 -9.02 -14.23
N ARG A 202 19.04 -8.11 -13.26
CA ARG A 202 19.88 -8.24 -12.07
C ARG A 202 19.01 -8.15 -10.84
N ALA A 203 19.36 -8.90 -9.80
CA ALA A 203 18.68 -8.83 -8.52
C ALA A 203 19.66 -8.50 -7.39
N HIS A 204 19.15 -7.81 -6.38
CA HIS A 204 19.91 -7.35 -5.23
C HIS A 204 19.15 -7.70 -3.95
N ASP A 205 19.85 -8.26 -2.98
CA ASP A 205 19.35 -8.58 -1.66
C ASP A 205 19.34 -7.30 -0.81
N LEU A 206 18.14 -6.91 -0.40
CA LEU A 206 17.92 -5.74 0.46
C LEU A 206 17.69 -6.16 1.92
N SER A 207 17.73 -7.45 2.22
CA SER A 207 17.27 -7.97 3.52
C SER A 207 18.09 -7.47 4.70
N ALA A 208 19.37 -7.17 4.47
CA ALA A 208 20.24 -6.62 5.50
C ALA A 208 19.87 -5.18 5.91
N LEU A 209 19.12 -4.43 5.09
CA LEU A 209 18.81 -3.03 5.37
C LEU A 209 17.71 -2.85 6.42
N LEU A 210 16.76 -3.80 6.50
CA LEU A 210 15.65 -3.77 7.46
C LEU A 210 15.45 -5.09 8.21
N SER A 211 16.37 -6.04 8.10
CA SER A 211 16.28 -7.37 8.73
C SER A 211 15.03 -8.19 8.35
N LEU A 212 14.52 -7.98 7.13
CA LEU A 212 13.35 -8.69 6.58
C LEU A 212 13.59 -9.09 5.11
N PRO A 213 12.99 -10.18 4.58
CA PRO A 213 13.27 -10.62 3.22
C PRO A 213 12.82 -9.58 2.19
N ALA A 214 13.79 -9.03 1.46
CA ALA A 214 13.56 -7.95 0.53
C ALA A 214 14.50 -8.05 -0.68
N CYS A 215 13.98 -7.71 -1.85
CA CYS A 215 14.70 -7.82 -3.11
C CYS A 215 14.39 -6.64 -4.02
N ALA A 216 15.40 -6.15 -4.74
CA ALA A 216 15.21 -5.31 -5.91
C ALA A 216 15.57 -6.10 -7.17
N VAL A 217 14.72 -6.06 -8.19
CA VAL A 217 14.98 -6.61 -9.53
C VAL A 217 15.07 -5.47 -10.53
N ARG A 218 16.20 -5.38 -11.22
CA ARG A 218 16.53 -4.36 -12.22
C ARG A 218 16.55 -4.93 -13.63
N ILE A 219 15.93 -4.22 -14.57
CA ILE A 219 16.16 -4.37 -16.01
C ILE A 219 16.54 -3.00 -16.58
N GLY A 220 17.73 -2.91 -17.16
CA GLY A 220 18.25 -1.64 -17.66
C GLY A 220 18.41 -0.63 -16.52
N GLN A 221 17.74 0.52 -16.64
CA GLN A 221 17.76 1.61 -15.64
C GLN A 221 16.56 1.59 -14.69
N ALA A 222 15.59 0.68 -14.88
CA ALA A 222 14.43 0.58 -14.02
C ALA A 222 14.61 -0.58 -13.04
N ALA A 223 14.36 -0.33 -11.76
CA ALA A 223 14.31 -1.35 -10.73
C ALA A 223 12.96 -1.32 -10.00
N ALA A 224 12.44 -2.50 -9.72
CA ALA A 224 11.28 -2.70 -8.87
C ALA A 224 11.73 -3.42 -7.60
N LEU A 225 11.30 -2.94 -6.45
CA LEU A 225 11.53 -3.64 -5.19
C LEU A 225 10.27 -4.35 -4.71
N ALA A 226 10.47 -5.34 -3.84
CA ALA A 226 9.42 -5.93 -3.05
C ALA A 226 9.97 -6.50 -1.74
N THR A 227 9.08 -6.60 -0.75
CA THR A 227 9.30 -7.38 0.48
C THR A 227 8.46 -8.64 0.45
N GLY A 228 8.79 -9.63 1.28
CA GLY A 228 8.00 -10.87 1.37
C GLY A 228 8.29 -11.67 2.64
N GLY A 229 7.46 -12.67 2.91
CA GLY A 229 7.69 -13.60 4.02
C GLY A 229 8.92 -14.50 3.83
N THR A 230 9.41 -14.62 2.59
CA THR A 230 10.67 -15.27 2.24
C THR A 230 11.37 -14.48 1.14
N LEU A 231 12.67 -14.70 0.97
CA LEU A 231 13.42 -14.03 -0.09
C LEU A 231 12.95 -14.46 -1.49
N ALA A 232 12.57 -15.73 -1.67
CA ALA A 232 11.98 -16.21 -2.92
C ALA A 232 10.65 -15.50 -3.25
N ALA A 233 9.79 -15.28 -2.24
CA ALA A 233 8.56 -14.51 -2.42
C ALA A 233 8.84 -13.05 -2.79
N ALA A 234 9.85 -12.42 -2.17
CA ALA A 234 10.28 -11.07 -2.51
C ALA A 234 10.82 -11.00 -3.95
N VAL A 235 11.67 -11.95 -4.37
CA VAL A 235 12.18 -12.05 -5.76
C VAL A 235 11.03 -12.20 -6.74
N ARG A 236 10.08 -13.10 -6.48
CA ARG A 236 8.91 -13.33 -7.33
C ARG A 236 8.09 -12.05 -7.53
N THR A 237 7.78 -11.36 -6.43
CA THR A 237 7.00 -10.11 -6.47
C THR A 237 7.76 -8.99 -7.18
N ALA A 238 9.04 -8.80 -6.87
CA ALA A 238 9.89 -7.80 -7.53
C ALA A 238 10.04 -8.10 -9.03
N ALA A 239 10.20 -9.37 -9.42
CA ALA A 239 10.26 -9.80 -10.81
C ALA A 239 8.93 -9.53 -11.55
N GLY A 240 7.79 -9.82 -10.94
CA GLY A 240 6.47 -9.50 -11.48
C GLY A 240 6.28 -8.00 -11.70
N ARG A 241 6.67 -7.17 -10.73
CA ARG A 241 6.64 -5.70 -10.83
C ARG A 241 7.59 -5.20 -11.93
N ALA A 242 8.80 -5.74 -12.01
CA ALA A 242 9.77 -5.38 -13.05
C ALA A 242 9.28 -5.74 -14.47
N LEU A 243 8.52 -6.84 -14.63
CA LEU A 243 7.89 -7.17 -15.92
C LEU A 243 6.77 -6.20 -16.30
N GLY A 244 5.97 -5.79 -15.32
CA GLY A 244 4.86 -4.86 -15.49
C GLY A 244 5.31 -3.41 -15.64
N ALA A 245 6.53 -3.08 -15.23
CA ALA A 245 7.12 -1.77 -15.43
C ALA A 245 7.35 -1.50 -16.93
N GLY A 246 6.38 -0.85 -17.57
CA GLY A 246 6.55 -0.30 -18.92
C GLY A 246 7.70 0.71 -18.98
N PRO A 247 8.20 1.04 -20.18
CA PRO A 247 9.29 1.98 -20.35
C PRO A 247 8.96 3.31 -19.64
N PRO A 248 9.96 3.99 -19.06
CA PRO A 248 9.77 5.16 -18.20
C PRO A 248 8.95 6.30 -18.83
N HIS A 249 8.84 6.33 -20.16
CA HIS A 249 8.13 7.35 -20.93
C HIS A 249 6.70 6.97 -21.35
N ALA A 250 6.24 5.73 -21.10
CA ALA A 250 4.92 5.26 -21.54
C ALA A 250 3.84 5.32 -20.45
N VAL A 251 4.14 5.87 -19.27
CA VAL A 251 3.15 6.02 -18.19
C VAL A 251 2.26 7.23 -18.49
N THR A 252 1.20 7.00 -19.28
CA THR A 252 0.09 7.94 -19.47
C THR A 252 -0.96 7.87 -18.35
N GLY A 253 -0.67 7.12 -17.28
CA GLY A 253 -1.48 7.02 -16.06
C GLY A 253 -1.07 8.03 -14.97
N PRO A 254 -1.96 8.28 -13.99
CA PRO A 254 -1.73 9.29 -12.97
C PRO A 254 -0.69 8.84 -11.95
N GLY A 255 0.57 9.25 -12.17
CA GLY A 255 1.63 9.25 -11.16
C GLY A 255 2.71 8.18 -11.33
N PRO A 256 3.95 8.47 -10.87
CA PRO A 256 5.02 7.48 -10.79
C PRO A 256 4.63 6.36 -9.82
N ASP A 257 4.93 5.13 -10.21
CA ASP A 257 4.84 3.95 -9.36
C ASP A 257 5.75 4.15 -8.13
N PRO A 258 5.21 4.22 -6.90
CA PRO A 258 5.99 4.53 -5.70
C PRO A 258 7.02 3.45 -5.37
N PHE A 259 6.95 2.27 -6.01
CA PHE A 259 7.89 1.17 -5.81
C PHE A 259 8.96 1.09 -6.90
N ARG A 260 9.04 2.10 -7.78
CA ARG A 260 10.19 2.28 -8.66
C ARG A 260 11.29 3.03 -7.91
N VAL A 261 12.45 2.39 -7.82
CA VAL A 261 13.66 3.03 -7.31
C VAL A 261 14.54 3.48 -8.46
N SER A 262 15.36 4.50 -8.18
CA SER A 262 16.53 4.80 -9.01
C SER A 262 17.37 3.53 -9.20
N ALA A 263 18.02 3.41 -10.36
CA ALA A 263 18.86 2.26 -10.61
C ALA A 263 19.93 2.15 -9.53
N ILE A 264 20.04 0.97 -8.90
CA ILE A 264 21.16 0.62 -8.02
C ILE A 264 22.43 0.73 -8.88
N ALA A 265 23.26 1.71 -8.56
CA ALA A 265 24.44 2.04 -9.34
C ALA A 265 25.54 0.99 -9.14
N PRO A 266 26.45 0.77 -10.12
CA PRO A 266 27.53 -0.21 -9.98
C PRO A 266 28.35 -0.08 -8.70
N GLU A 267 28.57 1.15 -8.22
CA GLU A 267 29.25 1.47 -6.97
C GLU A 267 28.48 1.05 -5.71
N GLN A 268 27.16 0.87 -5.79
CA GLN A 268 26.32 0.36 -4.71
C GLN A 268 26.30 -1.19 -4.69
N GLU A 269 26.67 -1.85 -5.79
CA GLU A 269 26.67 -3.30 -5.89
C GLU A 269 27.84 -3.89 -5.05
N LEU A 270 27.54 -4.84 -4.18
CA LEU A 270 28.53 -5.78 -3.64
C LEU A 270 28.54 -7.03 -4.52
N PRO A 271 29.71 -7.68 -4.69
CA PRO A 271 29.78 -8.98 -5.31
C PRO A 271 28.78 -9.95 -4.65
N PRO A 272 28.25 -10.94 -5.40
CA PRO A 272 27.49 -12.00 -4.79
C PRO A 272 28.30 -12.57 -3.62
N ALA A 273 27.71 -12.66 -2.44
CA ALA A 273 28.39 -13.33 -1.33
C ALA A 273 28.73 -14.74 -1.83
N ALA A 274 30.03 -15.10 -1.80
CA ALA A 274 30.47 -16.45 -2.14
C ALA A 274 29.55 -17.42 -1.40
N ALA A 275 28.93 -18.36 -2.13
CA ALA A 275 27.84 -19.20 -1.67
C ALA A 275 28.05 -19.61 -0.21
N ARG A 276 27.45 -18.84 0.71
CA ARG A 276 27.50 -19.20 2.12
C ARG A 276 26.70 -20.48 2.18
N GLY A 277 27.28 -21.51 2.81
CA GLY A 277 26.55 -22.74 3.12
C GLY A 277 25.18 -22.39 3.71
N PRO A 278 24.17 -23.28 3.56
CA PRO A 278 22.78 -22.97 3.83
C PRO A 278 22.66 -22.14 5.09
N VAL A 279 22.34 -20.85 4.91
CA VAL A 279 22.16 -19.94 6.03
C VAL A 279 20.99 -20.54 6.80
N PRO A 280 21.17 -20.90 8.08
CA PRO A 280 20.05 -21.41 8.86
C PRO A 280 18.91 -20.43 8.72
N PRO A 281 17.64 -20.89 8.62
CA PRO A 281 16.50 -20.00 8.47
C PRO A 281 16.56 -19.01 9.63
N THR A 282 17.04 -17.80 9.36
CA THR A 282 16.99 -16.72 10.32
C THR A 282 15.50 -16.52 10.57
N GLU A 283 15.12 -16.44 11.84
CA GLU A 283 13.79 -15.99 12.23
C GLU A 283 13.64 -14.57 11.68
N HIS A 284 13.15 -14.48 10.46
CA HIS A 284 13.00 -13.23 9.76
C HIS A 284 11.92 -12.45 10.48
N GLN A 285 12.23 -11.18 10.79
CA GLN A 285 11.29 -10.31 11.45
C GLN A 285 10.05 -10.12 10.58
N ARG A 286 8.87 -10.12 11.22
CA ARG A 286 7.64 -9.73 10.54
C ARG A 286 7.71 -8.24 10.18
N PRO A 287 7.04 -7.77 9.12
CA PRO A 287 7.05 -6.35 8.74
C PRO A 287 6.76 -5.38 9.89
N LEU A 288 5.82 -5.72 10.78
CA LEU A 288 5.51 -4.94 11.97
C LEU A 288 6.71 -4.83 12.94
N GLU A 289 7.43 -5.92 13.17
CA GLU A 289 8.60 -5.96 14.05
C GLU A 289 9.75 -5.16 13.44
N ALA A 290 9.95 -5.26 12.12
CA ALA A 290 10.97 -4.46 11.43
C ALA A 290 10.68 -2.97 11.54
N LEU A 291 9.42 -2.53 11.34
CA LEU A 291 9.02 -1.14 11.51
C LEU A 291 9.22 -0.67 12.96
N ARG A 292 8.87 -1.51 13.94
CA ARG A 292 9.10 -1.24 15.37
C ARG A 292 10.58 -1.10 15.70
N ALA A 293 11.44 -1.95 15.13
CA ALA A 293 12.89 -1.87 15.29
C ALA A 293 13.48 -0.58 14.70
N GLN A 294 12.79 0.05 13.76
CA GLN A 294 13.12 1.38 13.23
C GLN A 294 12.49 2.54 14.05
N GLY A 295 11.83 2.26 15.18
CA GLY A 295 11.24 3.26 16.07
C GLY A 295 9.80 3.67 15.75
N TYR A 296 9.18 3.06 14.73
CA TYR A 296 7.81 3.39 14.34
C TYR A 296 6.77 2.58 15.14
N THR A 297 5.67 3.22 15.49
CA THR A 297 4.43 2.54 15.91
C THR A 297 3.49 2.47 14.71
N SER A 298 2.71 1.39 14.55
CA SER A 298 1.81 1.26 13.40
C SER A 298 0.34 1.22 13.82
N ALA A 299 -0.52 1.94 13.11
CA ALA A 299 -1.97 1.91 13.30
C ALA A 299 -2.69 1.65 11.97
N VAL A 300 -3.83 0.95 12.01
CA VAL A 300 -4.67 0.67 10.84
C VAL A 300 -5.94 1.47 10.90
N LEU A 301 -6.23 2.20 9.83
CA LEU A 301 -7.50 2.87 9.61
C LEU A 301 -8.33 2.11 8.56
N LEU A 302 -9.64 2.11 8.73
CA LEU A 302 -10.57 1.62 7.72
C LEU A 302 -10.79 2.67 6.65
N LEU A 303 -10.79 2.27 5.39
CA LEU A 303 -11.10 3.12 4.24
C LEU A 303 -12.53 2.83 3.74
N ASP A 304 -13.50 2.88 4.64
CA ASP A 304 -14.90 2.46 4.45
C ASP A 304 -15.87 3.64 4.19
N HIS A 305 -15.33 4.76 3.71
CA HIS A 305 -16.07 6.01 3.50
C HIS A 305 -17.10 5.93 2.36
N ASP A 306 -17.02 4.91 1.53
CA ASP A 306 -17.99 4.62 0.47
C ASP A 306 -18.59 3.21 0.65
N PRO A 307 -19.87 3.11 1.04
CA PRO A 307 -20.56 1.83 1.21
C PRO A 307 -20.50 0.92 -0.02
N GLN A 308 -20.54 1.48 -1.24
CA GLN A 308 -20.50 0.66 -2.46
C GLN A 308 -19.15 0.00 -2.67
N ALA A 309 -18.06 0.68 -2.31
CA ALA A 309 -16.73 0.08 -2.34
C ALA A 309 -16.58 -1.02 -1.27
N VAL A 310 -17.17 -0.81 -0.09
CA VAL A 310 -17.20 -1.79 1.01
C VAL A 310 -17.98 -3.05 0.61
N ASP A 311 -19.09 -2.90 -0.10
CA ASP A 311 -19.89 -4.03 -0.61
C ASP A 311 -19.10 -4.88 -1.62
N ILE A 312 -18.23 -4.26 -2.42
CA ILE A 312 -17.33 -4.96 -3.34
C ILE A 312 -16.22 -5.67 -2.57
N LEU A 313 -15.50 -4.93 -1.72
CA LEU A 313 -14.37 -5.44 -0.94
C LEU A 313 -14.30 -4.74 0.42
N PRO A 314 -14.58 -5.45 1.53
CA PRO A 314 -14.61 -4.83 2.86
C PRO A 314 -13.22 -4.57 3.45
N TYR A 315 -12.16 -5.18 2.90
CA TYR A 315 -10.80 -5.10 3.45
C TYR A 315 -9.95 -4.08 2.72
N VAL A 316 -10.37 -2.82 2.78
CA VAL A 316 -9.57 -1.68 2.30
C VAL A 316 -9.15 -0.86 3.51
N VAL A 317 -7.83 -0.73 3.69
CA VAL A 317 -7.23 -0.16 4.90
C VAL A 317 -6.14 0.85 4.55
N HIS A 318 -5.83 1.71 5.50
CA HIS A 318 -4.64 2.54 5.49
C HIS A 318 -3.82 2.23 6.73
N VAL A 319 -2.66 1.61 6.56
CA VAL A 319 -1.68 1.50 7.63
C VAL A 319 -0.92 2.82 7.68
N VAL A 320 -0.84 3.44 8.86
CA VAL A 320 -0.05 4.65 9.11
C VAL A 320 1.07 4.34 10.10
N LEU A 321 2.20 5.01 9.93
CA LEU A 321 3.29 4.99 10.90
C LEU A 321 3.21 6.23 11.77
N LEU A 322 3.27 6.03 13.09
CA LEU A 322 3.20 7.06 14.11
C LEU A 322 4.53 7.10 14.86
N GLY A 323 5.12 8.29 14.97
CA GLY A 323 6.42 8.51 15.62
C GLY A 323 7.61 8.10 14.76
N ALA A 324 8.57 9.03 14.64
CA ALA A 324 9.96 8.84 14.23
C ALA A 324 10.80 9.96 14.84
#